data_AF-A0A1C5S1X3-F1
#
_entry.id   AF-A0A1C5S1X3-F1
#
_cell.length_a   1.000
_cell.length_b   1.000
_cell.length_c   1.000
_cell.angle_alpha   90.00
_cell.angle_beta   90.00
_cell.angle_gamma   90.00
#
_symmetry.space_group_name_H-M   'P 1'
#
loop_
_entity.id
_entity.type
_entity.pdbx_description
1 polymer ?
#
loop_
_entity_poly.entity_id
_entity_poly.type
_entity_poly.pdbx_seq_one_letter_code
_entity_poly.pdbx_strand_id
1 'polypeptide(L)'
;MNRAERRRQQKASEKTCLKAPYNFSNFKLEQISKATGARVESLKLYLMQREDEMRKEISEELIKESQEKLWKAEDYIAVANVLISLFAIKKTWGFTKSNQRFLENLNSAKEHIEEVGIEKAYQEAKETMGIKLEFDSININKEFGFGESED
;
A
#
# COMPACT_ATOMS: atom_id res chain seq x y z
N MET A 1 -3.46 -46.65 -42.78
CA MET A 1 -4.57 -46.17 -41.94
C MET A 1 -5.86 -46.10 -42.77
N ASN A 2 -6.82 -46.96 -42.46
CA ASN A 2 -8.06 -47.12 -43.21
C ASN A 2 -9.04 -45.96 -42.94
N ARG A 3 -10.01 -45.69 -43.84
CA ARG A 3 -10.96 -44.56 -43.72
C ARG A 3 -11.77 -44.62 -42.41
N ALA A 4 -12.04 -45.83 -41.93
CA ALA A 4 -12.69 -46.07 -40.64
C ALA A 4 -11.81 -45.70 -39.44
N GLU A 5 -10.50 -45.94 -39.50
CA GLU A 5 -9.56 -45.58 -38.44
C GLU A 5 -9.38 -44.07 -38.34
N ARG A 6 -9.29 -43.37 -39.48
CA ARG A 6 -9.28 -41.90 -39.51
C ARG A 6 -10.52 -41.29 -38.87
N ARG A 7 -11.71 -41.84 -39.16
CA ARG A 7 -12.96 -41.41 -38.52
C ARG A 7 -13.00 -41.72 -37.02
N ARG A 8 -12.41 -42.84 -36.58
CA ARG A 8 -12.30 -43.16 -35.15
C ARG A 8 -11.36 -42.21 -34.42
N GLN A 9 -10.21 -41.89 -35.02
CA GLN A 9 -9.26 -40.92 -34.46
C GLN A 9 -9.84 -39.50 -34.45
N GLN A 10 -10.52 -39.06 -35.51
CA GLN A 10 -11.22 -37.76 -35.54
C GLN A 10 -12.32 -37.66 -34.48
N LYS A 11 -13.15 -38.70 -34.32
CA LYS A 11 -14.16 -38.73 -33.24
C LYS A 11 -13.55 -38.78 -31.85
N ALA A 12 -12.38 -39.41 -31.70
CA ALA A 12 -11.64 -39.42 -30.45
C ALA A 12 -11.06 -38.02 -30.15
N SER A 13 -10.44 -37.36 -31.12
CA SER A 13 -9.88 -36.01 -30.96
C SER A 13 -10.96 -34.93 -30.78
N GLU A 14 -12.11 -35.08 -31.43
CA GLU A 14 -13.28 -34.19 -31.23
C GLU A 14 -13.89 -34.35 -29.84
N LYS A 15 -13.80 -35.54 -29.22
CA LYS A 15 -14.15 -35.73 -27.80
C LYS A 15 -13.13 -35.09 -26.84
N THR A 16 -11.86 -35.00 -27.23
CA THR A 16 -10.79 -34.38 -26.43
C THR A 16 -10.73 -32.86 -26.60
N CYS A 17 -11.42 -32.29 -27.58
CA CYS A 17 -11.52 -30.85 -27.76
C CYS A 17 -12.44 -30.28 -26.67
N LEU A 18 -11.85 -29.78 -25.60
CA LEU A 18 -12.54 -29.16 -24.47
C LEU A 18 -13.40 -27.98 -24.98
N LYS A 19 -14.72 -28.19 -24.98
CA LYS A 19 -15.75 -27.21 -25.33
C LYS A 19 -15.78 -26.10 -24.28
N ALA A 20 -15.30 -24.91 -24.67
CA ALA A 20 -15.37 -23.65 -23.91
C ALA A 20 -14.73 -23.71 -22.50
N PRO A 21 -14.27 -22.58 -21.95
CA PRO A 21 -13.84 -22.55 -20.55
C PRO A 21 -15.02 -22.97 -19.66
N TYR A 22 -14.86 -24.05 -18.91
CA TYR A 22 -15.87 -24.52 -17.96
C TYR A 22 -16.09 -23.45 -16.89
N ASN A 23 -17.33 -23.00 -16.74
CA ASN A 23 -17.72 -22.15 -15.62
C ASN A 23 -18.01 -23.05 -14.40
N PHE A 24 -17.04 -23.14 -13.48
CA PHE A 24 -17.12 -23.98 -12.28
C PHE A 24 -17.74 -23.28 -11.07
N SER A 25 -18.28 -22.06 -11.21
CA SER A 25 -18.78 -21.24 -10.09
C SER A 25 -19.83 -21.92 -9.18
N ASN A 26 -20.56 -22.93 -9.67
CA ASN A 26 -21.56 -23.69 -8.91
C ASN A 26 -21.25 -25.18 -8.77
N PHE A 27 -20.02 -25.61 -9.08
CA PHE A 27 -19.65 -27.03 -9.03
C PHE A 27 -19.00 -27.37 -7.68
N LYS A 28 -19.40 -28.50 -7.10
CA LYS A 28 -18.65 -29.08 -5.98
C LYS A 28 -17.32 -29.64 -6.47
N LEU A 29 -16.32 -29.66 -5.59
CA LEU A 29 -14.97 -30.12 -5.91
C LEU A 29 -14.93 -31.53 -6.50
N GLU A 30 -15.83 -32.42 -6.07
CA GLU A 30 -15.93 -33.78 -6.63
C GLU A 30 -16.46 -33.79 -8.07
N GLN A 31 -17.33 -32.84 -8.42
CA GLN A 31 -17.85 -32.68 -9.78
C GLN A 31 -16.76 -32.09 -10.70
N ILE A 32 -15.97 -31.14 -10.18
CA ILE A 32 -14.82 -30.57 -10.89
C ILE A 32 -13.75 -31.64 -11.12
N SER A 33 -13.45 -32.46 -10.11
CA SER A 33 -12.52 -33.59 -10.21
C SER A 33 -12.94 -34.57 -11.30
N LYS A 34 -14.24 -34.92 -11.36
CA LYS A 34 -14.78 -35.78 -12.43
C LYS A 34 -14.70 -35.15 -13.82
N ALA A 35 -14.90 -33.84 -13.93
CA ALA A 35 -14.88 -33.13 -15.20
C ALA A 35 -13.46 -32.91 -15.74
N THR A 36 -12.50 -32.63 -14.85
CA THR A 36 -11.10 -32.32 -15.20
C THR A 36 -10.17 -33.54 -15.16
N GLY A 37 -10.58 -34.62 -14.51
CA GLY A 37 -9.74 -35.81 -14.26
C GLY A 37 -8.68 -35.60 -13.17
N ALA A 38 -8.63 -34.42 -12.54
CA ALA A 38 -7.70 -34.12 -11.45
C ALA A 38 -8.18 -34.70 -10.11
N ARG A 39 -7.26 -35.03 -9.21
CA ARG A 39 -7.60 -35.48 -7.85
C ARG A 39 -8.18 -34.32 -7.04
N VAL A 40 -9.18 -34.62 -6.22
CA VAL A 40 -9.84 -33.64 -5.33
C VAL A 40 -8.83 -32.91 -4.44
N GLU A 41 -7.86 -33.63 -3.87
CA GLU A 41 -6.81 -33.05 -3.03
C GLU A 41 -5.93 -32.04 -3.79
N SER A 42 -5.54 -32.37 -5.03
CA SER A 42 -4.76 -31.47 -5.88
C SER A 42 -5.54 -30.19 -6.23
N LEU A 43 -6.86 -30.32 -6.45
CA LEU A 43 -7.74 -29.17 -6.67
C LEU A 43 -7.89 -28.29 -5.42
N LYS A 44 -7.96 -28.88 -4.22
CA LYS A 44 -7.97 -28.11 -2.96
C LYS A 44 -6.68 -27.32 -2.76
N LEU A 45 -5.53 -27.97 -2.97
CA LEU A 45 -4.23 -27.32 -2.84
C LEU A 45 -4.09 -26.16 -3.83
N TYR A 46 -4.52 -26.37 -5.07
CA TYR A 46 -4.52 -25.32 -6.10
C TYR A 46 -5.41 -24.14 -5.72
N LEU A 47 -6.62 -24.38 -5.20
CA LEU A 47 -7.51 -23.30 -4.75
C LEU A 47 -6.91 -22.52 -3.58
N MET A 48 -6.37 -23.20 -2.57
CA MET A 48 -5.68 -22.52 -1.46
C MET A 48 -4.54 -21.64 -1.97
N GLN A 49 -3.69 -22.16 -2.85
CA GLN A 49 -2.58 -21.39 -3.41
C GLN A 49 -3.09 -20.16 -4.20
N ARG A 50 -4.15 -20.32 -5.00
CA ARG A 50 -4.74 -19.22 -5.77
C ARG A 50 -5.41 -18.17 -4.87
N GLU A 51 -6.08 -18.60 -3.81
CA GLU A 51 -6.64 -17.68 -2.81
C GLU A 51 -5.53 -16.91 -2.09
N ASP A 52 -4.43 -17.57 -1.72
CA ASP A 52 -3.28 -16.93 -1.10
C ASP A 52 -2.59 -15.94 -2.04
N GLU A 53 -2.40 -16.31 -3.32
CA GLU A 53 -1.88 -15.41 -4.36
C GLU A 53 -2.78 -14.19 -4.54
N MET A 54 -4.09 -14.39 -4.68
CA MET A 54 -5.05 -13.29 -4.82
C MET A 54 -5.10 -12.40 -3.57
N ARG A 55 -5.04 -12.99 -2.37
CA ARG A 55 -5.00 -12.23 -1.11
C ARG A 55 -3.76 -11.37 -1.05
N LYS A 56 -2.60 -11.89 -1.43
CA LYS A 56 -1.35 -11.13 -1.50
C LYS A 56 -1.46 -9.99 -2.50
N GLU A 57 -1.87 -10.28 -3.74
CA GLU A 57 -2.01 -9.28 -4.80
C GLU A 57 -2.97 -8.14 -4.40
N ILE A 58 -4.17 -8.49 -3.91
CA ILE A 58 -5.14 -7.51 -3.41
C ILE A 58 -4.58 -6.73 -2.22
N SER A 59 -3.91 -7.40 -1.28
CA SER A 59 -3.34 -6.72 -0.11
C SER A 59 -2.22 -5.76 -0.49
N GLU A 60 -1.33 -6.14 -1.40
CA GLU A 60 -0.22 -5.31 -1.88
C GLU A 60 -0.73 -4.10 -2.65
N GLU A 61 -1.73 -4.28 -3.52
CA GLU A 61 -2.37 -3.18 -4.23
C GLU A 61 -3.07 -2.21 -3.27
N LEU A 62 -3.84 -2.72 -2.29
CA LEU A 62 -4.52 -1.88 -1.30
C LEU A 62 -3.53 -1.13 -0.40
N ILE A 63 -2.44 -1.78 0.02
CA ILE A 63 -1.38 -1.15 0.81
C ILE A 63 -0.72 -0.04 -0.02
N LYS A 64 -0.36 -0.33 -1.27
CA LYS A 64 0.26 0.66 -2.15
C LYS A 64 -0.65 1.86 -2.41
N GLU A 65 -1.93 1.63 -2.73
CA GLU A 65 -2.90 2.71 -2.93
C GLU A 65 -3.06 3.55 -1.65
N SER A 66 -3.10 2.90 -0.50
CA SER A 66 -3.20 3.58 0.80
C SER A 66 -1.95 4.40 1.11
N GLN A 67 -0.75 3.87 0.84
CA GLN A 67 0.51 4.60 0.98
C GLN A 67 0.58 5.82 0.06
N GLU A 68 0.17 5.70 -1.19
CA GLU A 68 0.13 6.84 -2.13
C GLU A 68 -0.84 7.93 -1.65
N LYS A 69 -1.99 7.55 -1.08
CA LYS A 69 -2.93 8.51 -0.48
C LYS A 69 -2.35 9.19 0.76
N LEU A 70 -1.64 8.43 1.60
CA LEU A 70 -0.98 8.97 2.80
C LEU A 70 0.13 9.96 2.42
N TRP A 71 0.98 9.64 1.43
CA TRP A 71 2.02 10.57 0.95
C TRP A 71 1.41 11.86 0.40
N LYS A 72 0.33 11.78 -0.38
CA LYS A 72 -0.37 12.99 -0.85
C LYS A 72 -0.95 13.82 0.28
N ALA A 73 -1.47 13.18 1.33
CA ALA A 73 -1.99 13.86 2.50
C ALA A 73 -0.86 14.53 3.30
N GLU A 74 0.27 13.85 3.47
CA GLU A 74 1.46 14.38 4.14
C GLU A 74 2.00 15.61 3.41
N ASP A 75 2.19 15.52 2.09
CA ASP A 75 2.61 16.66 1.25
C ASP A 75 1.66 17.85 1.38
N TYR A 76 0.34 17.59 1.35
CA TYR A 76 -0.67 18.63 1.51
C TYR A 76 -0.57 19.33 2.88
N ILE A 77 -0.44 18.55 3.96
CA ILE A 77 -0.31 19.08 5.32
C ILE A 77 0.99 19.88 5.47
N ALA A 78 2.10 19.38 4.93
CA ALA A 78 3.39 20.07 4.95
C ALA A 78 3.30 21.43 4.24
N VAL A 79 2.76 21.47 3.01
CA VAL A 79 2.58 22.72 2.26
C VAL A 79 1.63 23.67 3.00
N ALA A 80 0.52 23.17 3.55
CA ALA A 80 -0.43 23.98 4.31
C ALA A 80 0.24 24.64 5.52
N ASN A 81 1.05 23.91 6.30
CA ASN A 81 1.75 24.43 7.46
C ASN A 81 2.79 25.50 7.10
N VAL A 82 3.52 25.32 5.99
CA VAL A 82 4.43 26.34 5.45
C VAL A 82 3.66 27.61 5.05
N LEU A 83 2.55 27.47 4.33
CA LEU A 83 1.71 28.61 3.93
C LEU A 83 1.15 29.36 5.13
N ILE A 84 0.63 28.65 6.14
CA ILE A 84 0.14 29.23 7.39
C ILE A 84 1.23 30.09 8.03
N SER A 85 2.46 29.55 8.12
CA SER A 85 3.62 30.25 8.67
C SER A 85 3.94 31.53 7.89
N LEU A 86 4.01 31.46 6.55
CA LEU A 86 4.26 32.62 5.70
C LEU A 86 3.19 33.71 5.82
N PHE A 87 1.91 33.32 5.93
CA PHE A 87 0.81 34.25 6.13
C PHE A 87 0.82 34.85 7.53
N ALA A 88 1.21 34.10 8.56
CA ALA A 88 1.37 34.61 9.92
C ALA A 88 2.48 35.65 9.99
N ILE A 89 3.64 35.38 9.40
CA ILE A 89 4.76 36.34 9.28
C ILE A 89 4.29 37.61 8.56
N LYS A 90 3.62 37.45 7.41
CA LYS A 90 3.08 38.58 6.63
C LYS A 90 2.08 39.40 7.44
N LYS A 91 1.16 38.78 8.17
CA LYS A 91 0.15 39.48 8.98
C LYS A 91 0.75 40.19 10.18
N THR A 92 1.80 39.62 10.78
CA THR A 92 2.42 40.16 12.00
C THR A 92 3.36 41.32 11.69
N TRP A 93 4.15 41.22 10.61
CA TRP A 93 5.21 42.20 10.33
C TRP A 93 5.22 42.78 8.91
N GLY A 94 4.35 42.32 8.00
CA GLY A 94 4.25 42.85 6.63
C GLY A 94 5.44 42.53 5.71
N PHE A 95 6.45 41.80 6.18
CA PHE A 95 7.72 41.64 5.45
C PHE A 95 7.70 40.50 4.43
N THR A 96 7.87 40.84 3.15
CA THR A 96 8.07 39.87 2.06
C THR A 96 9.48 39.30 2.02
N LYS A 97 10.51 40.07 2.43
CA LYS A 97 11.91 39.58 2.50
C LYS A 97 12.12 38.52 3.57
N SER A 98 11.43 38.64 4.72
CA SER A 98 11.49 37.63 5.77
C SER A 98 10.90 36.29 5.32
N ASN A 99 9.87 36.32 4.47
CA ASN A 99 9.29 35.11 3.87
C ASN A 99 10.27 34.41 2.91
N GLN A 100 11.02 35.16 2.11
CA GLN A 100 12.06 34.59 1.25
C GLN A 100 13.17 33.93 2.06
N ARG A 101 13.67 34.64 3.08
CA ARG A 101 14.71 34.10 3.97
C ARG A 101 14.22 32.87 4.76
N PHE A 102 12.95 32.83 5.15
CA PHE A 102 12.34 31.65 5.76
C PHE A 102 12.36 30.44 4.81
N LEU A 103 11.94 30.62 3.55
CA LEU A 103 11.93 29.56 2.54
C LEU A 103 13.34 29.05 2.20
N GLU A 104 14.34 29.93 2.15
CA GLU A 104 15.74 29.56 1.89
C GLU A 104 16.32 28.66 2.99
N ASN A 105 15.87 28.82 4.24
CA ASN A 105 16.40 28.07 5.39
C ASN A 105 15.57 26.82 5.73
N LEU A 106 14.45 26.58 5.04
CA LEU A 106 13.52 25.47 5.35
C LEU A 106 14.19 24.10 5.23
N ASN A 107 15.00 23.88 4.18
CA ASN A 107 15.71 22.61 3.98
C ASN A 107 16.76 22.38 5.07
N SER A 108 17.54 23.41 5.41
CA SER A 108 18.54 23.32 6.48
C SER A 108 17.89 23.05 7.85
N ALA A 109 16.73 23.67 8.13
CA ALA A 109 15.98 23.38 9.34
C ALA A 109 15.43 21.95 9.36
N LYS A 110 14.96 21.44 8.21
CA LYS A 110 14.52 20.06 8.06
C LYS A 110 15.66 19.07 8.34
N GLU A 111 16.82 19.27 7.70
CA GLU A 111 18.02 18.44 7.91
C GLU A 111 18.42 18.40 9.38
N HIS A 112 18.44 19.56 10.05
CA HIS A 112 18.73 19.63 11.47
C HIS A 112 17.75 18.81 12.32
N ILE A 113 16.44 18.93 12.07
CA ILE A 113 15.41 18.16 12.80
C ILE A 113 15.56 16.65 12.56
N GLU A 114 15.89 16.23 11.34
CA GLU A 114 16.16 14.83 11.00
C GLU A 114 17.39 14.29 11.74
N GLU A 115 18.43 15.10 11.90
CA GLU A 115 19.66 14.74 12.61
C GLU A 115 19.46 14.60 14.13
N VAL A 116 18.79 15.58 14.76
CA VAL A 116 18.64 15.60 16.23
C VAL A 116 17.40 14.86 16.73
N GLY A 117 16.41 14.68 15.86
CA GLY A 117 15.09 14.14 16.18
C GLY A 117 14.09 15.21 16.65
N ILE A 118 12.82 15.04 16.27
CA ILE A 118 11.75 16.03 16.48
C ILE A 118 11.52 16.41 17.95
N GLU A 119 11.64 15.45 18.87
CA GLU A 119 11.44 15.70 20.31
C GLU A 119 12.53 16.60 20.88
N LYS A 120 13.80 16.37 20.51
CA LYS A 120 14.92 17.21 20.95
C LYS A 120 14.84 18.60 20.32
N ALA A 121 14.54 18.68 19.03
CA ALA A 121 14.35 19.96 18.35
C ALA A 121 13.22 20.79 18.98
N TYR A 122 12.13 20.14 19.41
CA TYR A 122 11.05 20.80 20.13
C TYR A 122 11.50 21.35 21.49
N GLN A 123 12.26 20.59 22.29
CA GLN A 123 12.77 21.08 23.57
C GLN A 123 13.73 22.27 23.38
N GLU A 124 14.63 22.19 22.39
CA GLU A 124 15.52 23.29 22.05
C GLU A 124 14.74 24.55 21.66
N ALA A 125 13.71 24.42 20.81
CA ALA A 125 12.86 25.54 20.42
C ALA A 125 12.10 26.13 21.62
N LYS A 126 11.63 25.28 22.56
CA LYS A 126 10.95 25.73 23.78
C LYS A 126 11.87 26.53 24.69
N GLU A 127 13.10 26.07 24.90
CA GLU A 127 14.09 26.73 25.75
C GLU A 127 14.62 28.03 25.13
N THR A 128 14.97 27.99 23.84
CA THR A 128 15.66 29.11 23.17
C THR A 128 14.70 30.16 22.60
N MET A 129 13.52 29.74 22.14
CA MET A 129 12.56 30.62 21.45
C MET A 129 11.31 30.90 22.29
N GLY A 130 11.15 30.24 23.45
CA GLY A 130 10.03 30.47 24.35
C GLY A 130 8.66 30.09 23.77
N ILE A 131 8.62 29.11 22.85
CA ILE A 131 7.36 28.68 22.23
C ILE A 131 6.42 28.03 23.25
N LYS A 132 5.11 28.27 23.08
CA LYS A 132 4.03 27.67 23.88
C LYS A 132 3.27 26.59 23.12
N LEU A 133 3.88 26.01 22.08
CA LEU A 133 3.26 24.94 21.32
C LEU A 133 3.20 23.69 22.20
N GLU A 134 2.08 22.98 22.21
CA GLU A 134 2.00 21.66 22.84
C GLU A 134 2.49 20.62 21.85
N PHE A 135 3.45 19.79 22.27
CA PHE A 135 3.94 18.65 21.53
C PHE A 135 3.72 17.41 22.37
N ASP A 136 2.72 16.61 21.98
CA ASP A 136 2.56 15.26 22.50
C ASP A 136 3.49 14.34 21.71
N SER A 137 4.51 13.80 22.37
CA SER A 137 5.39 12.82 21.75
C SER A 137 4.60 11.53 21.50
N ILE A 138 4.46 11.16 20.23
CA ILE A 138 3.80 9.93 19.82
C ILE A 138 4.87 8.95 19.36
N ASN A 139 4.88 7.76 19.95
CA ASN A 139 5.60 6.64 19.36
C ASN A 139 4.77 6.10 18.20
N ILE A 140 5.03 6.61 16.99
CA ILE A 140 4.30 6.25 15.77
C ILE A 140 4.29 4.73 15.56
N ASN A 141 5.38 4.04 15.84
CA ASN A 141 5.44 2.59 15.66
C ASN A 141 4.50 1.85 16.61
N LYS A 142 4.36 2.34 17.85
CA LYS A 142 3.43 1.77 18.83
C LYS A 142 1.98 2.15 18.51
N GLU A 143 1.73 3.41 18.18
CA GLU A 143 0.38 3.95 17.96
C GLU A 143 -0.29 3.31 16.73
N PHE A 144 0.50 3.00 15.70
CA PHE A 144 0.00 2.37 14.48
C PHE A 144 0.18 0.84 14.46
N GLY A 145 0.61 0.23 15.57
CA GLY A 145 0.73 -1.23 15.70
C GLY A 145 1.84 -1.87 14.86
N PHE A 146 2.85 -1.09 14.44
CA PHE A 146 4.01 -1.59 13.69
C PHE A 146 5.09 -2.21 14.60
N GLY A 147 4.97 -2.08 15.92
CA GLY A 147 6.02 -2.43 16.89
C GLY A 147 5.89 -3.76 17.63
N GLU A 148 4.80 -4.52 17.46
CA GLU A 148 4.60 -5.81 18.14
C GLU A 148 4.29 -6.92 17.13
N SER A 149 5.34 -7.46 16.52
CA SER A 149 5.41 -8.91 16.33
C SER A 149 6.14 -9.46 17.55
N GLU A 150 5.39 -9.97 18.53
CA GLU A 150 5.95 -10.78 19.62
C GLU A 150 6.59 -12.03 19.02
N ASP A 151 7.92 -12.14 19.14
CA ASP A 151 8.67 -13.41 19.11
C ASP A 151 8.82 -13.93 20.56
#